data_AF-A0A9E3BGG6-F1
#
_entry.id   AF-A0A9E3BGG6-F1
#
_cell.length_a   1.000
_cell.length_b   1.000
_cell.length_c   1.000
_cell.angle_alpha   90.00
_cell.angle_beta   90.00
_cell.angle_gamma   90.00
#
_symmetry.space_group_name_H-M   'P 1'
#
loop_
_entity.id
_entity.type
_entity.pdbx_description
1 polymer ?
#
loop_
_entity_poly.entity_id
_entity_poly.type
_entity_poly.pdbx_seq_one_letter_code
_entity_poly.pdbx_strand_id
1 'polypeptide(L)'
;AWALGAGLPFARGILKADRRRQRFWGVVPLALQLRFLGVGVTSAVLYLTGEMWTLRRVESGGFFLLAALLFAALAWVGTRTRGRIARAAAPVAATLLVTGTFLVLDDATALRTAMLSVEALLFVYLGSRRRLAGVEWVGHGLLGVLTLYLLADAFATNQEAFDALGFAHLLQIVLMLAASRWRSAPRTGLLAAPPQTAWVYRIAAHALFLLWLATEIGPLSRGSGWVTLAWGVYGALLLLLALRFRGGDVTLGLQLVAFSALALAVGKLVMVDLGRVPMVWRILLFMGFGAGFLGLSSLFKSHDEAPRGV
;
A
#
# COMPACT_ATOMS: atom_id res chain seq x y z
N ALA A 1 27.30 -17.25 -26.18
CA ALA A 1 28.23 -18.16 -25.45
C ALA A 1 29.24 -17.40 -24.57
N TRP A 2 29.94 -16.39 -25.08
CA TRP A 2 30.95 -15.63 -24.33
C TRP A 2 30.43 -14.83 -23.12
N ALA A 3 29.25 -14.20 -23.22
CA ALA A 3 28.64 -13.46 -22.10
C ALA A 3 28.26 -14.36 -20.89
N LEU A 4 27.98 -15.64 -21.13
CA LEU A 4 27.66 -16.60 -20.06
C LEU A 4 28.92 -17.10 -19.34
N GLY A 5 30.08 -17.13 -20.02
CA GLY A 5 31.36 -17.55 -19.45
C GLY A 5 31.96 -16.51 -18.49
N ALA A 6 31.83 -15.22 -18.81
CA ALA A 6 32.38 -14.13 -17.99
C ALA A 6 31.58 -13.87 -16.69
N GLY A 7 30.29 -14.20 -16.66
CA GLY A 7 29.43 -13.97 -15.49
C GLY A 7 29.57 -15.01 -14.36
N LEU A 8 30.06 -16.21 -14.67
CA LEU A 8 30.13 -17.35 -13.75
C LEU A 8 31.08 -17.15 -12.55
N PRO A 9 32.31 -16.61 -12.72
CA PRO A 9 33.21 -16.31 -11.61
C PRO A 9 32.66 -15.18 -10.72
N PHE A 10 32.08 -14.15 -11.34
CA PHE A 10 31.47 -13.00 -10.64
C PHE A 10 30.28 -13.44 -9.79
N ALA A 11 29.40 -14.29 -10.34
CA ALA A 11 28.27 -14.88 -9.62
C ALA A 11 28.71 -15.76 -8.43
N ARG A 12 29.82 -16.51 -8.57
CA ARG A 12 30.36 -17.34 -7.48
C ARG A 12 30.98 -16.50 -6.36
N GLY A 13 31.70 -15.42 -6.68
CA GLY A 13 32.23 -14.47 -5.69
C GLY A 13 31.12 -13.77 -4.91
N ILE A 14 30.08 -13.35 -5.62
CA ILE A 14 28.86 -12.75 -5.09
C ILE A 14 28.12 -13.68 -4.12
N LEU A 15 27.94 -14.96 -4.49
CA LEU A 15 27.24 -15.94 -3.66
C LEU A 15 27.97 -16.24 -2.34
N LYS A 16 29.32 -16.20 -2.34
CA LYS A 16 30.13 -16.35 -1.12
C LYS A 16 30.04 -15.11 -0.23
N ALA A 17 30.01 -13.91 -0.80
CA ALA A 17 29.88 -12.65 -0.05
C ALA A 17 28.48 -12.49 0.58
N ASP A 18 27.41 -12.91 -0.12
CA ASP A 18 26.02 -12.84 0.35
C ASP A 18 25.79 -13.68 1.61
N ARG A 19 26.38 -14.88 1.70
CA ARG A 19 26.30 -15.74 2.90
C ARG A 19 26.95 -15.11 4.15
N ARG A 20 28.01 -14.31 3.98
CA ARG A 20 28.67 -13.62 5.11
C ARG A 20 27.90 -12.35 5.50
N ARG A 21 27.34 -11.60 4.54
CA ARG A 21 26.57 -10.37 4.81
C ARG A 21 25.19 -10.63 5.42
N GLN A 22 24.53 -11.73 5.05
CA GLN A 22 23.24 -12.13 5.65
C GLN A 22 23.31 -12.34 7.17
N ARG A 23 24.47 -12.70 7.72
CA ARG A 23 24.65 -12.86 9.17
C ARG A 23 24.78 -11.55 9.93
N PHE A 24 25.18 -10.46 9.26
CA PHE A 24 25.70 -9.28 9.97
C PHE A 24 24.82 -8.04 9.85
N TRP A 25 24.01 -7.90 8.80
CA TRP A 25 23.33 -6.62 8.54
C TRP A 25 21.84 -6.70 8.20
N GLY A 26 21.23 -7.86 8.06
CA GLY A 26 19.83 -7.94 7.58
C GLY A 26 19.61 -7.22 6.24
N VAL A 27 20.69 -6.88 5.52
CA VAL A 27 20.64 -6.12 4.27
C VAL A 27 20.10 -7.02 3.17
N VAL A 28 19.24 -6.40 2.37
CA VAL A 28 18.66 -6.90 1.13
C VAL A 28 19.62 -7.87 0.41
N PRO A 29 19.24 -9.16 0.21
CA PRO A 29 20.12 -10.14 -0.40
C PRO A 29 20.66 -9.61 -1.73
N LEU A 30 21.93 -9.84 -2.07
CA LEU A 30 22.49 -9.36 -3.33
C LEU A 30 21.77 -9.98 -4.55
N ALA A 31 21.17 -11.16 -4.36
CA ALA A 31 20.25 -11.75 -5.32
C ALA A 31 19.02 -10.87 -5.61
N LEU A 32 18.56 -10.06 -4.65
CA LEU A 32 17.50 -9.07 -4.84
C LEU A 32 18.01 -7.86 -5.64
N GLN A 33 19.22 -7.37 -5.34
CA GLN A 33 19.84 -6.27 -6.10
C GLN A 33 20.04 -6.64 -7.58
N LEU A 34 20.54 -7.86 -7.85
CA LEU A 34 20.68 -8.38 -9.21
C LEU A 34 19.32 -8.58 -9.92
N ARG A 35 18.27 -8.91 -9.17
CA ARG A 35 16.91 -8.99 -9.73
C ARG A 35 16.37 -7.60 -10.07
N PHE A 36 16.56 -6.61 -9.20
CA PHE A 36 16.21 -5.21 -9.49
C PHE A 36 16.97 -4.68 -10.70
N LEU A 37 18.27 -4.96 -10.79
CA LEU A 37 19.08 -4.58 -11.93
C LEU A 37 18.61 -5.25 -13.21
N GLY A 38 18.37 -6.57 -13.19
CA GLY A 38 17.89 -7.28 -14.37
C GLY A 38 16.50 -6.82 -14.84
N VAL A 39 15.61 -6.54 -13.89
CA VAL A 39 14.26 -6.01 -14.15
C VAL A 39 14.31 -4.59 -14.70
N GLY A 40 15.07 -3.70 -14.06
CA GLY A 40 15.23 -2.31 -14.47
C GLY A 40 15.90 -2.19 -15.84
N VAL A 41 16.93 -2.98 -16.09
CA VAL A 41 17.61 -3.05 -17.40
C VAL A 41 16.67 -3.59 -18.47
N THR A 42 15.91 -4.65 -18.21
CA THR A 42 14.96 -5.20 -19.21
C THR A 42 13.89 -4.17 -19.56
N SER A 43 13.36 -3.46 -18.56
CA SER A 43 12.33 -2.44 -18.78
C SER A 43 12.88 -1.23 -19.53
N ALA A 44 14.09 -0.77 -19.16
CA ALA A 44 14.77 0.32 -19.84
C ALA A 44 15.12 -0.03 -21.30
N VAL A 45 15.61 -1.25 -21.55
CA VAL A 45 15.93 -1.70 -22.92
C VAL A 45 14.69 -1.75 -23.79
N LEU A 46 13.59 -2.31 -23.30
CA LEU A 46 12.34 -2.35 -24.07
C LEU A 46 11.76 -0.94 -24.30
N TYR A 47 11.86 -0.05 -23.31
CA TYR A 47 11.43 1.34 -23.44
C TYR A 47 12.25 2.09 -24.49
N LEU A 48 13.58 2.02 -24.37
CA LEU A 48 14.50 2.63 -25.34
C LEU A 48 14.32 2.05 -26.74
N THR A 49 14.01 0.77 -26.85
CA THR A 49 13.67 0.15 -28.13
C THR A 49 12.39 0.77 -28.68
N GLY A 50 11.34 0.94 -27.88
CA GLY A 50 10.12 1.64 -28.31
C GLY A 50 10.39 3.03 -28.90
N GLU A 51 11.21 3.82 -28.22
CA GLU A 51 11.64 5.16 -28.68
C GLU A 51 12.46 5.09 -29.98
N MET A 52 13.41 4.15 -30.08
CA MET A 52 14.21 3.96 -31.29
C MET A 52 13.38 3.60 -32.51
N TRP A 53 12.31 2.83 -32.33
CA TRP A 53 11.45 2.37 -33.41
C TRP A 53 10.22 3.26 -33.62
N THR A 54 10.15 4.42 -32.95
CA THR A 54 9.04 5.38 -33.03
C THR A 54 7.66 4.76 -32.80
N LEU A 55 7.60 3.70 -31.98
CA LEU A 55 6.35 3.02 -31.67
C LEU A 55 5.45 3.93 -30.84
N ARG A 56 4.14 3.87 -31.08
CA ARG A 56 3.18 4.58 -30.20
C ARG A 56 3.27 3.99 -28.79
N ARG A 57 3.02 4.79 -27.75
CA ARG A 57 3.06 4.35 -26.34
C ARG A 57 2.20 3.10 -26.10
N VAL A 58 1.00 3.06 -26.68
CA VAL A 58 0.07 1.92 -26.61
C VAL A 58 0.64 0.66 -27.25
N GLU A 59 1.31 0.77 -28.40
CA GLU A 59 1.95 -0.36 -29.09
C GLU A 59 3.10 -0.92 -28.26
N SER A 60 3.95 -0.03 -27.73
CA SER A 60 5.03 -0.39 -26.81
C SER A 60 4.46 -1.13 -25.58
N GLY A 61 3.42 -0.57 -24.96
CA GLY A 61 2.72 -1.20 -23.85
C GLY A 61 2.18 -2.60 -24.18
N GLY A 62 1.62 -2.80 -25.38
CA GLY A 62 1.20 -4.10 -25.88
C GLY A 62 2.33 -5.13 -25.94
N PHE A 63 3.52 -4.75 -26.40
CA PHE A 63 4.70 -5.63 -26.40
C PHE A 63 5.15 -6.01 -24.99
N PHE A 64 5.11 -5.05 -24.04
CA PHE A 64 5.39 -5.32 -22.63
C PHE A 64 4.41 -6.33 -22.03
N LEU A 65 3.11 -6.18 -22.30
CA LEU A 65 2.07 -7.12 -21.84
C LEU A 65 2.26 -8.52 -22.44
N LEU A 66 2.56 -8.61 -23.74
CA LEU A 66 2.85 -9.89 -24.39
C LEU A 66 4.09 -10.56 -23.77
N ALA A 67 5.16 -9.81 -23.58
CA ALA A 67 6.36 -10.30 -22.92
C ALA A 67 6.06 -10.76 -21.48
N ALA A 68 5.25 -10.00 -20.73
CA ALA A 68 4.81 -10.37 -19.39
C ALA A 68 4.09 -11.73 -19.38
N LEU A 69 3.18 -11.97 -20.33
CA LEU A 69 2.49 -13.25 -20.47
C LEU A 69 3.46 -14.42 -20.76
N LEU A 70 4.43 -14.21 -21.65
CA LEU A 70 5.43 -15.23 -21.97
C LEU A 70 6.31 -15.57 -20.76
N PHE A 71 6.79 -14.57 -20.03
CA PHE A 71 7.57 -14.77 -18.80
C PHE A 71 6.72 -15.38 -17.67
N ALA A 72 5.44 -15.04 -17.58
CA ALA A 72 4.51 -15.63 -16.62
C ALA A 72 4.26 -17.12 -16.92
N ALA A 73 4.08 -17.48 -18.20
CA ALA A 73 3.94 -18.87 -18.64
C ALA A 73 5.21 -19.68 -18.33
N LEU A 74 6.39 -19.12 -18.60
CA LEU A 74 7.67 -19.73 -18.24
C LEU A 74 7.79 -19.93 -16.72
N ALA A 75 7.42 -18.92 -15.94
CA ALA A 75 7.41 -19.00 -14.49
C ALA A 75 6.46 -20.08 -13.98
N TRP A 76 5.26 -20.18 -14.57
CA TRP A 76 4.26 -21.20 -14.24
C TRP A 76 4.80 -22.62 -14.45
N VAL A 77 5.36 -22.90 -15.63
CA VAL A 77 6.01 -24.19 -15.92
C VAL A 77 7.13 -24.47 -14.89
N GLY A 78 7.92 -23.45 -14.56
CA GLY A 78 8.96 -23.52 -13.54
C GLY A 78 8.48 -23.89 -12.14
N THR A 79 7.30 -23.43 -11.76
CA THR A 79 6.73 -23.80 -10.45
C THR A 79 6.35 -25.27 -10.38
N ARG A 80 5.96 -25.89 -11.50
CA ARG A 80 5.66 -27.33 -11.57
C ARG A 80 6.93 -28.18 -11.53
N THR A 81 7.98 -27.77 -12.24
CA THR A 81 9.22 -28.55 -12.39
C THR A 81 10.27 -28.28 -11.31
N ARG A 82 9.97 -27.39 -10.33
CA ARG A 82 10.90 -26.90 -9.30
C ARG A 82 12.17 -26.20 -9.85
N GLY A 83 12.24 -25.91 -11.15
CA GLY A 83 13.37 -25.23 -11.79
C GLY A 83 13.62 -23.84 -11.18
N ARG A 84 14.88 -23.56 -10.80
CA ARG A 84 15.26 -22.26 -10.21
C ARG A 84 15.22 -21.11 -11.21
N ILE A 85 15.64 -21.37 -12.45
CA ILE A 85 15.70 -20.37 -13.54
C ILE A 85 14.29 -19.91 -13.90
N ALA A 86 13.38 -20.86 -14.13
CA ALA A 86 12.01 -20.55 -14.49
C ALA A 86 11.28 -19.77 -13.36
N ARG A 87 11.55 -20.05 -12.08
CA ARG A 87 11.02 -19.22 -10.98
C ARG A 87 11.56 -17.78 -10.95
N ALA A 88 12.75 -17.53 -11.51
CA ALA A 88 13.30 -16.18 -11.61
C ALA A 88 12.61 -15.33 -12.70
N ALA A 89 11.86 -15.95 -13.62
CA ALA A 89 11.05 -15.25 -14.62
C ALA A 89 9.85 -14.50 -14.02
N ALA A 90 9.34 -14.94 -12.86
CA ALA A 90 8.14 -14.38 -12.24
C ALA A 90 8.24 -12.87 -11.90
N PRO A 91 9.29 -12.36 -11.23
CA PRO A 91 9.43 -10.91 -10.99
C PRO A 91 9.62 -10.10 -12.28
N VAL A 92 10.22 -10.69 -13.31
CA VAL A 92 10.36 -10.05 -14.63
C VAL A 92 8.98 -9.90 -15.26
N ALA A 93 8.18 -10.97 -15.28
CA ALA A 93 6.79 -10.94 -15.74
C ALA A 93 5.96 -9.87 -15.01
N ALA A 94 6.07 -9.82 -13.67
CA ALA A 94 5.36 -8.83 -12.87
C ALA A 94 5.73 -7.39 -13.23
N THR A 95 7.02 -7.11 -13.46
CA THR A 95 7.43 -5.75 -13.81
C THR A 95 7.03 -5.38 -15.24
N LEU A 96 7.19 -6.31 -16.18
CA LEU A 96 6.73 -6.11 -17.56
C LEU A 96 5.22 -5.85 -17.61
N LEU A 97 4.44 -6.53 -16.76
CA LEU A 97 3.00 -6.29 -16.64
C LEU A 97 2.73 -4.85 -16.19
N VAL A 98 3.37 -4.41 -15.11
CA VAL A 98 3.25 -3.03 -14.57
C VAL A 98 3.61 -1.99 -15.61
N THR A 99 4.74 -2.17 -16.29
CA THR A 99 5.19 -1.23 -17.34
C THR A 99 4.23 -1.22 -18.52
N GLY A 100 3.76 -2.40 -18.96
CA GLY A 100 2.76 -2.51 -20.02
C GLY A 100 1.46 -1.80 -19.66
N THR A 101 0.91 -2.07 -18.48
CA THR A 101 -0.30 -1.43 -17.96
C THR A 101 -0.14 0.09 -17.86
N PHE A 102 1.01 0.57 -17.36
CA PHE A 102 1.31 2.00 -17.26
C PHE A 102 1.29 2.69 -18.63
N LEU A 103 1.90 2.07 -19.65
CA LEU A 103 1.99 2.61 -21.01
C LEU A 103 0.67 2.55 -21.78
N VAL A 104 -0.11 1.48 -21.60
CA VAL A 104 -1.41 1.33 -22.28
C VAL A 104 -2.46 2.29 -21.72
N LEU A 105 -2.42 2.57 -20.42
CA LEU A 105 -3.40 3.43 -19.74
C LEU A 105 -2.90 4.86 -19.50
N ASP A 106 -2.01 5.35 -20.37
CA ASP A 106 -1.26 6.58 -20.11
C ASP A 106 -2.16 7.82 -19.93
N ASP A 107 -3.19 7.94 -20.79
CA ASP A 107 -4.14 9.05 -20.78
C ASP A 107 -5.25 8.88 -19.73
N ALA A 108 -5.34 7.72 -19.08
CA ALA A 108 -6.42 7.35 -18.15
C ALA A 108 -5.90 7.24 -16.71
N THR A 109 -5.38 8.33 -16.15
CA THR A 109 -4.67 8.34 -14.84
C THR A 109 -5.42 7.62 -13.72
N ALA A 110 -6.73 7.88 -13.55
CA ALA A 110 -7.54 7.21 -12.53
C ALA A 110 -7.60 5.68 -12.74
N LEU A 111 -7.89 5.24 -13.96
CA LEU A 111 -7.95 3.81 -14.32
C LEU A 111 -6.59 3.15 -14.17
N ARG A 112 -5.52 3.84 -14.58
CA ARG A 112 -4.13 3.40 -14.41
C ARG A 112 -3.80 3.17 -12.94
N THR A 113 -4.06 4.15 -12.06
CA THR A 113 -3.81 4.06 -10.63
C THR A 113 -4.60 2.91 -9.98
N ALA A 114 -5.88 2.76 -10.34
CA ALA A 114 -6.73 1.68 -9.86
C ALA A 114 -6.17 0.30 -10.29
N MET A 115 -5.84 0.13 -11.57
CA MET A 115 -5.33 -1.13 -12.12
C MET A 115 -3.98 -1.51 -11.51
N LEU A 116 -3.04 -0.54 -11.41
CA LEU A 116 -1.74 -0.77 -10.78
C LEU A 116 -1.87 -1.13 -9.30
N SER A 117 -2.85 -0.55 -8.59
CA SER A 117 -3.12 -0.91 -7.19
C SER A 117 -3.60 -2.36 -7.06
N VAL A 118 -4.47 -2.82 -7.97
CA VAL A 118 -4.92 -4.21 -8.04
C VAL A 118 -3.75 -5.14 -8.37
N GLU A 119 -2.92 -4.81 -9.35
CA GLU A 119 -1.72 -5.58 -9.69
C GLU A 119 -0.76 -5.69 -8.50
N ALA A 120 -0.51 -4.59 -7.80
CA ALA A 120 0.37 -4.57 -6.64
C ALA A 120 -0.14 -5.51 -5.53
N LEU A 121 -1.45 -5.49 -5.28
CA LEU A 121 -2.10 -6.40 -4.35
C LEU A 121 -1.99 -7.87 -4.80
N LEU A 122 -2.24 -8.15 -6.08
CA LEU A 122 -2.11 -9.48 -6.67
C LEU A 122 -0.68 -10.00 -6.55
N PHE A 123 0.35 -9.17 -6.73
CA PHE A 123 1.74 -9.56 -6.57
C PHE A 123 2.10 -9.87 -5.12
N VAL A 124 1.64 -9.06 -4.16
CA VAL A 124 1.81 -9.37 -2.73
C VAL A 124 1.11 -10.69 -2.39
N TYR A 125 -0.12 -10.90 -2.88
CA TYR A 125 -0.90 -12.11 -2.64
C TYR A 125 -0.28 -13.37 -3.27
N LEU A 126 0.00 -13.34 -4.57
CA LEU A 126 0.55 -14.47 -5.30
C LEU A 126 1.99 -14.76 -4.87
N GLY A 127 2.79 -13.70 -4.65
CA GLY A 127 4.16 -13.80 -4.15
C GLY A 127 4.22 -14.50 -2.80
N SER A 128 3.35 -14.10 -1.86
CA SER A 128 3.27 -14.73 -0.54
C SER A 128 2.72 -16.16 -0.59
N ARG A 129 1.65 -16.41 -1.36
CA ARG A 129 1.01 -17.74 -1.46
C ARG A 129 1.88 -18.77 -2.18
N ARG A 130 2.62 -18.38 -3.22
CA ARG A 130 3.49 -19.26 -4.02
C ARG A 130 4.95 -19.26 -3.55
N ARG A 131 5.28 -18.53 -2.49
CA ARG A 131 6.66 -18.35 -1.98
C ARG A 131 7.61 -17.77 -3.04
N LEU A 132 7.11 -16.87 -3.87
CA LEU A 132 7.87 -16.15 -4.90
C LEU A 132 8.27 -14.77 -4.37
N ALA A 133 9.30 -14.74 -3.51
CA ALA A 133 9.73 -13.51 -2.84
C ALA A 133 9.98 -12.34 -3.81
N GLY A 134 10.50 -12.61 -5.02
CA GLY A 134 10.71 -11.57 -6.02
C GLY A 134 9.42 -10.86 -6.45
N VAL A 135 8.33 -11.62 -6.66
CA VAL A 135 7.02 -11.06 -7.02
C VAL A 135 6.43 -10.27 -5.85
N GLU A 136 6.55 -10.80 -4.63
CA GLU A 136 6.10 -10.11 -3.41
C GLU A 136 6.79 -8.74 -3.26
N TRP A 137 8.12 -8.68 -3.49
CA TRP A 137 8.87 -7.43 -3.44
C TRP A 137 8.46 -6.43 -4.52
N VAL A 138 8.16 -6.88 -5.75
CA VAL A 138 7.62 -6.01 -6.82
C VAL A 138 6.28 -5.42 -6.37
N GLY A 139 5.39 -6.22 -5.78
CA GLY A 139 4.12 -5.74 -5.22
C GLY A 139 4.29 -4.71 -4.11
N HIS A 140 5.23 -4.93 -3.18
CA HIS A 140 5.53 -3.95 -2.13
C HIS A 140 6.11 -2.65 -2.69
N GLY A 141 7.06 -2.75 -3.63
CA GLY A 141 7.65 -1.59 -4.29
C GLY A 141 6.60 -0.77 -5.02
N LEU A 142 5.72 -1.43 -5.77
CA LEU A 142 4.64 -0.77 -6.50
C LEU A 142 3.66 -0.07 -5.54
N LEU A 143 3.23 -0.72 -4.45
CA LEU A 143 2.40 -0.05 -3.42
C LEU A 143 3.11 1.16 -2.80
N GLY A 144 4.42 1.08 -2.57
CA GLY A 144 5.22 2.21 -2.08
C GLY A 144 5.24 3.38 -3.05
N VAL A 145 5.49 3.12 -4.33
CA VAL A 145 5.48 4.15 -5.39
C VAL A 145 4.10 4.78 -5.53
N LEU A 146 3.03 3.98 -5.57
CA LEU A 146 1.65 4.49 -5.62
C LEU A 146 1.29 5.30 -4.38
N THR A 147 1.83 4.95 -3.20
CA THR A 147 1.64 5.73 -1.97
C THR A 147 2.33 7.09 -2.06
N LEU A 148 3.56 7.13 -2.57
CA LEU A 148 4.27 8.40 -2.81
C LEU A 148 3.57 9.27 -3.85
N TYR A 149 3.03 8.64 -4.90
CA TYR A 149 2.23 9.33 -5.90
C TYR A 149 0.96 9.97 -5.29
N LEU A 150 0.18 9.21 -4.52
CA LEU A 150 -0.99 9.74 -3.79
C LEU A 150 -0.59 10.89 -2.86
N LEU A 151 0.52 10.75 -2.11
CA LEU A 151 1.01 11.82 -1.24
C LEU A 151 1.38 13.08 -2.02
N ALA A 152 2.08 12.94 -3.15
CA ALA A 152 2.44 14.07 -3.99
C ALA A 152 1.20 14.76 -4.58
N ASP A 153 0.25 13.97 -5.05
CA ASP A 153 -1.03 14.45 -5.58
C ASP A 153 -1.83 15.20 -4.51
N ALA A 154 -1.92 14.67 -3.29
CA ALA A 154 -2.63 15.28 -2.17
C ALA A 154 -2.13 16.69 -1.76
N PHE A 155 -0.91 17.06 -2.14
CA PHE A 155 -0.35 18.40 -1.92
C PHE A 155 -0.47 19.33 -3.13
N ALA A 156 -1.03 18.87 -4.25
CA ALA A 156 -1.33 19.70 -5.40
C ALA A 156 -2.53 20.62 -5.14
N THR A 157 -2.49 21.85 -5.64
CA THR A 157 -3.44 22.92 -5.27
C THR A 157 -4.78 22.91 -6.01
N ASN A 158 -4.95 22.05 -7.02
CA ASN A 158 -6.08 22.12 -7.96
C ASN A 158 -6.88 20.82 -8.04
N GLN A 159 -7.21 20.24 -6.88
CA GLN A 159 -8.00 19.00 -6.86
C GLN A 159 -9.50 19.29 -6.92
N GLU A 160 -10.18 18.62 -7.84
CA GLU A 160 -11.64 18.54 -7.84
C GLU A 160 -12.07 17.51 -6.81
N ALA A 161 -13.06 17.86 -5.98
CA ALA A 161 -13.59 16.96 -4.98
C ALA A 161 -14.33 15.79 -5.63
N PHE A 162 -14.03 14.58 -5.18
CA PHE A 162 -14.64 13.31 -5.57
C PHE A 162 -14.52 13.00 -7.07
N ASP A 163 -13.36 13.31 -7.66
CA ASP A 163 -13.07 12.92 -9.03
C ASP A 163 -12.72 11.42 -9.16
N ALA A 164 -12.54 10.95 -10.39
CA ALA A 164 -12.21 9.54 -10.64
C ALA A 164 -10.87 9.12 -10.00
N LEU A 165 -9.91 10.05 -9.88
CA LEU A 165 -8.59 9.78 -9.31
C LEU A 165 -8.68 9.63 -7.79
N GLY A 166 -9.47 10.46 -7.12
CA GLY A 166 -9.81 10.35 -5.71
C GLY A 166 -10.39 8.99 -5.35
N PHE A 167 -11.33 8.47 -6.15
CA PHE A 167 -11.83 7.10 -5.94
C PHE A 167 -10.78 6.01 -6.19
N ALA A 168 -9.85 6.22 -7.13
CA ALA A 168 -8.74 5.30 -7.34
C ALA A 168 -7.78 5.28 -6.13
N HIS A 169 -7.53 6.43 -5.50
CA HIS A 169 -6.78 6.53 -4.25
C HIS A 169 -7.50 5.83 -3.09
N LEU A 170 -8.82 6.00 -2.97
CA LEU A 170 -9.61 5.27 -1.98
C LEU A 170 -9.51 3.74 -2.18
N LEU A 171 -9.62 3.27 -3.43
CA LEU A 171 -9.43 1.86 -3.77
C LEU A 171 -8.04 1.38 -3.34
N GLN A 172 -6.97 2.13 -3.66
CA GLN A 172 -5.61 1.81 -3.23
C GLN A 172 -5.51 1.64 -1.70
N ILE A 173 -6.10 2.56 -0.92
CA ILE A 173 -6.11 2.50 0.54
C ILE A 173 -6.82 1.22 1.04
N VAL A 174 -7.97 0.88 0.46
CA VAL A 174 -8.70 -0.36 0.79
C VAL A 174 -7.87 -1.60 0.46
N LEU A 175 -7.18 -1.61 -0.70
CA LEU A 175 -6.31 -2.72 -1.10
C LEU A 175 -5.08 -2.83 -0.19
N MET A 176 -4.53 -1.72 0.35
CA MET A 176 -3.49 -1.76 1.37
C MET A 176 -3.95 -2.42 2.67
N LEU A 177 -5.19 -2.13 3.12
CA LEU A 177 -5.77 -2.82 4.27
C LEU A 177 -5.96 -4.32 3.98
N ALA A 178 -6.39 -4.68 2.78
CA ALA A 178 -6.50 -6.08 2.35
C ALA A 178 -5.14 -6.80 2.36
N ALA A 179 -4.09 -6.16 1.83
CA ALA A 179 -2.72 -6.68 1.86
C ALA A 179 -2.24 -6.96 3.29
N SER A 180 -2.62 -6.11 4.25
CA SER A 180 -2.27 -6.28 5.67
C SER A 180 -2.85 -7.56 6.29
N ARG A 181 -4.02 -8.03 5.83
CA ARG A 181 -4.68 -9.24 6.39
C ARG A 181 -3.99 -10.52 5.95
N TRP A 182 -3.56 -10.61 4.70
CA TRP A 182 -2.96 -11.85 4.17
C TRP A 182 -1.59 -12.17 4.76
N ARG A 183 -0.89 -11.18 5.31
CA ARG A 183 0.38 -11.40 6.01
C ARG A 183 0.22 -11.86 7.46
N SER A 184 -0.98 -11.75 8.04
CA SER A 184 -1.25 -12.11 9.43
C SER A 184 -1.58 -13.60 9.63
N ALA A 185 -1.70 -14.40 8.56
CA ALA A 185 -1.95 -15.84 8.69
C ALA A 185 -0.71 -16.54 9.27
N PRO A 186 -0.81 -17.26 10.41
CA PRO A 186 0.32 -17.94 11.02
C PRO A 186 0.93 -18.94 10.04
N ARG A 187 2.20 -18.73 9.68
CA ARG A 187 2.99 -19.78 9.04
C ARG A 187 3.25 -20.82 10.11
N THR A 188 2.51 -21.93 10.05
CA THR A 188 2.66 -23.13 10.87
C THR A 188 4.13 -23.41 11.22
N GLY A 189 4.53 -23.19 12.47
CA GLY A 189 5.90 -23.44 12.93
C GLY A 189 6.36 -22.61 14.13
N LEU A 190 5.71 -22.82 15.29
CA LEU A 190 6.22 -22.65 16.66
C LEU A 190 6.61 -21.26 17.22
N LEU A 191 6.90 -20.22 16.44
CA LEU A 191 7.11 -18.86 16.99
C LEU A 191 6.61 -17.80 16.01
N ALA A 192 5.32 -17.46 16.08
CA ALA A 192 4.64 -16.58 15.14
C ALA A 192 4.69 -15.11 15.59
N ALA A 193 5.80 -14.42 15.32
CA ALA A 193 5.79 -12.96 15.34
C ALA A 193 5.02 -12.44 14.09
N PRO A 194 4.09 -11.48 14.24
CA PRO A 194 3.48 -10.85 13.08
C PRO A 194 4.59 -10.20 12.24
N PRO A 195 4.62 -10.40 10.92
CA PRO A 195 5.63 -9.78 10.09
C PRO A 195 5.52 -8.25 10.25
N GLN A 196 6.62 -7.58 10.60
CA GLN A 196 6.77 -6.13 10.88
C GLN A 196 6.22 -5.19 9.79
N THR A 197 5.63 -5.72 8.73
CA THR A 197 5.11 -4.98 7.59
C THR A 197 3.60 -4.88 7.61
N ALA A 198 2.88 -5.79 8.28
CA ALA A 198 1.41 -5.74 8.34
C ALA A 198 0.93 -4.49 9.11
N TRP A 199 1.61 -4.11 10.19
CA TRP A 199 1.29 -2.90 10.93
C TRP A 199 1.58 -1.64 10.10
N VAL A 200 2.68 -1.62 9.33
CA VAL A 200 3.02 -0.52 8.43
C VAL A 200 1.89 -0.28 7.42
N TYR A 201 1.37 -1.34 6.80
CA TYR A 201 0.22 -1.23 5.88
C TYR A 201 -1.01 -0.62 6.53
N ARG A 202 -1.32 -1.03 7.77
CA ARG A 202 -2.52 -0.54 8.49
C ARG A 202 -2.35 0.92 8.88
N ILE A 203 -1.23 1.29 9.50
CA ILE A 203 -0.96 2.68 9.89
C ILE A 203 -0.94 3.57 8.66
N ALA A 204 -0.24 3.18 7.59
CA ALA A 204 -0.20 3.93 6.34
C ALA A 204 -1.60 4.09 5.75
N ALA A 205 -2.40 3.03 5.66
CA ALA A 205 -3.75 3.11 5.13
C ALA A 205 -4.67 4.05 5.95
N HIS A 206 -4.61 4.00 7.28
CA HIS A 206 -5.41 4.90 8.11
C HIS A 206 -4.95 6.37 8.00
N ALA A 207 -3.64 6.63 7.94
CA ALA A 207 -3.10 7.96 7.73
C ALA A 207 -3.46 8.51 6.33
N LEU A 208 -3.33 7.69 5.29
CA LEU A 208 -3.72 8.03 3.93
C LEU A 208 -5.24 8.24 3.82
N PHE A 209 -6.06 7.51 4.57
CA PHE A 209 -7.50 7.73 4.59
C PHE A 209 -7.87 9.09 5.20
N LEU A 210 -7.21 9.49 6.29
CA LEU A 210 -7.39 10.83 6.86
C LEU A 210 -6.95 11.91 5.88
N LEU A 211 -5.81 11.71 5.21
CA LEU A 211 -5.32 12.61 4.17
C LEU A 211 -6.32 12.70 3.01
N TRP A 212 -6.81 11.57 2.52
CA TRP A 212 -7.82 11.49 1.46
C TRP A 212 -9.10 12.22 1.85
N LEU A 213 -9.61 12.04 3.07
CA LEU A 213 -10.75 12.83 3.54
C LEU A 213 -10.46 14.34 3.50
N ALA A 214 -9.22 14.75 3.82
CA ALA A 214 -8.84 16.16 3.77
C ALA A 214 -8.75 16.70 2.34
N THR A 215 -8.27 15.89 1.38
CA THR A 215 -8.18 16.29 -0.03
C THR A 215 -9.53 16.36 -0.71
N GLU A 216 -10.45 15.43 -0.42
CA GLU A 216 -11.77 15.42 -1.06
C GLU A 216 -12.74 16.44 -0.44
N ILE A 217 -12.74 16.58 0.89
CA ILE A 217 -13.69 17.44 1.59
C ILE A 217 -13.15 18.88 1.74
N GLY A 218 -11.83 19.05 1.75
CA GLY A 218 -11.16 20.33 1.93
C GLY A 218 -11.57 21.42 0.92
N PRO A 219 -11.65 21.11 -0.39
CA PRO A 219 -12.06 22.05 -1.43
C PRO A 219 -13.52 22.53 -1.33
N LEU A 220 -14.39 21.83 -0.58
CA LEU A 220 -15.79 22.20 -0.44
C LEU A 220 -15.96 23.52 0.33
N SER A 221 -17.12 24.16 0.19
CA SER A 221 -17.43 25.37 0.98
C SER A 221 -17.36 25.07 2.48
N ARG A 222 -16.58 25.86 3.24
CA ARG A 222 -16.27 25.60 4.66
C ARG A 222 -15.59 24.24 4.90
N GLY A 223 -14.86 23.72 3.90
CA GLY A 223 -14.28 22.38 3.90
C GLY A 223 -13.42 22.08 5.13
N SER A 224 -12.71 23.08 5.69
CA SER A 224 -11.91 22.87 6.91
C SER A 224 -12.72 22.31 8.08
N GLY A 225 -13.92 22.84 8.34
CA GLY A 225 -14.77 22.34 9.42
C GLY A 225 -15.30 20.93 9.14
N TRP A 226 -15.67 20.66 7.89
CA TRP A 226 -16.13 19.34 7.46
C TRP A 226 -15.03 18.27 7.53
N VAL A 227 -13.78 18.60 7.18
CA VAL A 227 -12.63 17.70 7.33
C VAL A 227 -12.44 17.31 8.79
N THR A 228 -12.50 18.28 9.71
CA THR A 228 -12.37 18.02 11.15
C THR A 228 -13.50 17.14 11.67
N LEU A 229 -14.73 17.42 11.25
CA LEU A 229 -15.88 16.59 11.59
C LEU A 229 -15.70 15.16 11.06
N ALA A 230 -15.29 14.99 9.80
CA ALA A 230 -15.08 13.70 9.17
C ALA A 230 -14.00 12.87 9.88
N TRP A 231 -12.86 13.49 10.24
CA TRP A 231 -11.81 12.85 11.03
C TRP A 231 -12.32 12.41 12.41
N GLY A 232 -13.11 13.26 13.06
CA GLY A 232 -13.75 12.95 14.35
C GLY A 232 -14.71 11.78 14.28
N VAL A 233 -15.63 11.81 13.32
CA VAL A 233 -16.59 10.72 13.06
C VAL A 233 -15.85 9.43 12.76
N TYR A 234 -14.83 9.47 11.90
CA TYR A 234 -14.02 8.30 11.58
C TYR A 234 -13.34 7.71 12.82
N GLY A 235 -12.70 8.53 13.66
CA GLY A 235 -12.09 8.08 14.91
C GLY A 235 -13.10 7.47 15.88
N ALA A 236 -14.28 8.10 16.03
CA ALA A 236 -15.37 7.56 16.85
C ALA A 236 -15.88 6.21 16.33
N LEU A 237 -16.07 6.06 15.01
CA LEU A 237 -16.48 4.81 14.38
C LEU A 237 -15.46 3.69 14.61
N LEU A 238 -14.15 3.98 14.49
CA LEU A 238 -13.10 3.01 14.80
C LEU A 238 -13.13 2.57 16.27
N LEU A 239 -13.44 3.48 17.19
CA LEU A 239 -13.55 3.17 18.61
C LEU A 239 -14.78 2.29 18.91
N LEU A 240 -15.93 2.59 18.30
CA LEU A 240 -17.11 1.73 18.35
C LEU A 240 -16.84 0.35 17.76
N LEU A 241 -16.07 0.29 16.67
CA LEU A 241 -15.66 -0.97 16.06
C LEU A 241 -14.73 -1.78 16.97
N ALA A 242 -13.82 -1.11 17.68
CA ALA A 242 -12.96 -1.75 18.67
C ALA A 242 -13.76 -2.33 19.84
N LEU A 243 -14.80 -1.63 20.32
CA LEU A 243 -15.70 -2.15 21.35
C LEU A 243 -16.46 -3.40 20.87
N ARG A 244 -16.84 -3.45 19.59
CA ARG A 244 -17.56 -4.58 19.01
C ARG A 244 -16.70 -5.84 18.87
N PHE A 245 -15.42 -5.69 18.54
CA PHE A 245 -14.50 -6.80 18.40
C PHE A 245 -13.78 -7.08 19.73
N ARG A 246 -14.39 -7.94 20.57
CA ARG A 246 -13.79 -8.36 21.85
C ARG A 246 -12.59 -9.28 21.63
N GLY A 247 -11.41 -8.84 22.08
CA GLY A 247 -10.26 -9.70 22.37
C GLY A 247 -9.11 -9.64 21.34
N GLY A 248 -7.88 -9.53 21.86
CA GLY A 248 -6.63 -9.65 21.11
C GLY A 248 -6.03 -8.34 20.61
N ASP A 249 -4.81 -8.46 20.06
CA ASP A 249 -3.96 -7.35 19.58
C ASP A 249 -4.64 -6.40 18.57
N VAL A 250 -5.64 -6.92 17.84
CA VAL A 250 -6.41 -6.14 16.86
C VAL A 250 -7.16 -4.99 17.54
N THR A 251 -7.71 -5.22 18.73
CA THR A 251 -8.48 -4.23 19.49
C THR A 251 -7.61 -3.05 19.89
N LEU A 252 -6.42 -3.33 20.42
CA LEU A 252 -5.47 -2.32 20.87
C LEU A 252 -4.96 -1.46 19.70
N GLY A 253 -4.69 -2.10 18.56
CA GLY A 253 -4.33 -1.38 17.34
C GLY A 253 -5.44 -0.44 16.85
N LEU A 254 -6.70 -0.89 16.85
CA LEU A 254 -7.84 -0.04 16.46
C LEU A 254 -8.06 1.12 17.43
N GLN A 255 -7.96 0.88 18.74
CA GLN A 255 -8.07 1.93 19.76
C GLN A 255 -7.00 3.00 19.58
N LEU A 256 -5.73 2.60 19.37
CA LEU A 256 -4.63 3.56 19.19
C LEU A 256 -4.85 4.45 17.95
N VAL A 257 -5.28 3.86 16.84
CA VAL A 257 -5.61 4.60 15.60
C VAL A 257 -6.81 5.51 15.82
N ALA A 258 -7.86 5.03 16.50
CA ALA A 258 -9.05 5.80 16.83
C ALA A 258 -8.71 7.04 17.68
N PHE A 259 -7.95 6.84 18.76
CA PHE A 259 -7.50 7.94 19.62
C PHE A 259 -6.59 8.91 18.89
N SER A 260 -5.71 8.42 18.01
CA SER A 260 -4.85 9.27 17.19
C SER A 260 -5.66 10.12 16.21
N ALA A 261 -6.66 9.54 15.53
CA ALA A 261 -7.56 10.28 14.64
C ALA A 261 -8.38 11.34 15.41
N LEU A 262 -8.92 10.99 16.58
CA LEU A 262 -9.65 11.93 17.45
C LEU A 262 -8.73 13.05 17.97
N ALA A 263 -7.52 12.72 18.40
CA ALA A 263 -6.54 13.71 18.85
C ALA A 263 -6.12 14.65 17.72
N LEU A 264 -5.93 14.15 16.49
CA LEU A 264 -5.67 14.96 15.31
C LEU A 264 -6.85 15.87 14.97
N ALA A 265 -8.09 15.37 15.05
CA ALA A 265 -9.28 16.16 14.81
C ALA A 265 -9.42 17.30 15.82
N VAL A 266 -9.27 17.02 17.12
CA VAL A 266 -9.32 18.03 18.18
C VAL A 266 -8.15 19.01 18.08
N GLY A 267 -6.94 18.52 17.82
CA GLY A 267 -5.77 19.35 17.61
C GLY A 267 -5.96 20.32 16.44
N LYS A 268 -6.46 19.83 15.29
CA LYS A 268 -6.82 20.66 14.14
C LYS A 268 -7.92 21.66 14.48
N LEU A 269 -8.95 21.25 15.22
CA LEU A 269 -10.04 22.12 15.66
C LEU A 269 -9.51 23.34 16.41
N VAL A 270 -8.60 23.09 17.37
CA VAL A 270 -8.02 24.13 18.24
C VAL A 270 -7.00 24.99 17.48
N MET A 271 -6.08 24.37 16.74
CA MET A 271 -4.95 25.08 16.12
C MET A 271 -5.31 25.78 14.80
N VAL A 272 -6.19 25.17 13.99
CA VAL A 272 -6.48 25.63 12.63
C VAL A 272 -7.89 26.20 12.53
N ASP A 273 -8.90 25.46 12.98
CA ASP A 273 -10.30 25.85 12.74
C ASP A 273 -10.75 27.01 13.63
N LEU A 274 -10.12 27.21 14.79
CA LEU A 274 -10.44 28.35 15.66
C LEU A 274 -10.30 29.70 14.92
N GLY A 275 -9.28 29.83 14.06
CA GLY A 275 -9.03 31.03 13.27
C GLY A 275 -9.71 31.06 11.89
N ARG A 276 -10.05 29.90 11.31
CA ARG A 276 -10.53 29.81 9.91
C ARG A 276 -12.01 29.51 9.76
N VAL A 277 -12.63 28.86 10.75
CA VAL A 277 -14.02 28.40 10.66
C VAL A 277 -14.95 29.43 11.33
N PRO A 278 -16.14 29.75 10.76
CA PRO A 278 -17.07 30.70 11.36
C PRO A 278 -17.49 30.33 12.79
N MET A 279 -17.80 31.34 13.62
CA MET A 279 -18.10 31.17 15.05
C MET A 279 -19.16 30.10 15.34
N VAL A 280 -20.27 30.11 14.60
CA VAL A 280 -21.37 29.13 14.76
C VAL A 280 -20.86 27.70 14.55
N TRP A 281 -20.07 27.46 13.50
CA TRP A 281 -19.50 26.15 13.22
C TRP A 281 -18.53 25.69 14.31
N ARG A 282 -17.73 26.60 14.87
CA ARG A 282 -16.82 26.28 15.98
C ARG A 282 -17.60 25.81 17.21
N ILE A 283 -18.66 26.53 17.60
CA ILE A 283 -19.52 26.16 18.73
C ILE A 283 -20.11 24.77 18.50
N LEU A 284 -20.66 24.51 17.30
CA LEU A 284 -21.23 23.20 16.95
C LEU A 284 -20.18 22.08 17.00
N LEU A 285 -18.96 22.33 16.51
CA LEU A 285 -17.88 21.35 16.55
C LEU A 285 -17.46 21.06 18.01
N PHE A 286 -17.19 22.08 18.83
CA PHE A 286 -16.81 21.88 20.24
C PHE A 286 -17.90 21.15 21.02
N MET A 287 -19.16 21.56 20.84
CA MET A 287 -20.30 20.91 21.50
C MET A 287 -20.48 19.46 21.00
N GLY A 288 -20.35 19.23 19.69
CA GLY A 288 -20.48 17.91 19.08
C GLY A 288 -19.37 16.94 19.51
N PHE A 289 -18.11 17.38 19.52
CA PHE A 289 -17.00 16.60 20.04
C PHE A 289 -17.14 16.35 21.55
N GLY A 290 -17.49 17.37 22.34
CA GLY A 290 -17.72 17.24 23.78
C GLY A 290 -18.81 16.22 24.11
N ALA A 291 -19.98 16.35 23.48
CA ALA A 291 -21.08 15.40 23.63
C ALA A 291 -20.70 14.00 23.13
N GLY A 292 -19.99 13.90 22.01
CA GLY A 292 -19.49 12.64 21.47
C GLY A 292 -18.54 11.92 22.42
N PHE A 293 -17.59 12.64 23.03
CA PHE A 293 -16.67 12.07 24.02
C PHE A 293 -17.39 11.62 25.29
N LEU A 294 -18.37 12.38 25.78
CA LEU A 294 -19.20 11.97 26.93
C LEU A 294 -19.99 10.70 26.62
N GLY A 295 -20.58 10.61 25.42
CA GLY A 295 -21.29 9.42 24.96
C GLY A 295 -20.38 8.21 24.86
N LEU A 296 -19.20 8.35 24.22
CA LEU A 296 -18.20 7.29 24.13
C LEU A 296 -17.73 6.86 25.52
N SER A 297 -17.40 7.80 26.41
CA SER A 297 -16.98 7.48 27.78
C SER A 297 -18.05 6.67 28.54
N SER A 298 -19.32 7.04 28.39
CA SER A 298 -20.44 6.33 29.00
C SER A 298 -20.57 4.90 28.44
N LEU A 299 -20.40 4.73 27.13
CA LEU A 299 -20.41 3.41 26.48
C LEU A 299 -19.28 2.51 27.00
N PHE A 300 -18.05 3.03 27.13
CA PHE A 300 -16.93 2.27 27.69
C PHE A 300 -17.19 1.84 29.14
N LYS A 301 -17.66 2.78 29.98
CA LYS A 301 -18.01 2.48 31.38
C LYS A 301 -19.05 1.37 31.48
N SER A 302 -20.14 1.47 30.71
CA SER A 302 -21.19 0.45 30.68
C SER A 302 -20.68 -0.91 30.20
N HIS A 303 -19.65 -0.92 29.35
CA HIS A 303 -19.05 -2.15 28.83
C HIS A 303 -18.17 -2.86 29.85
N ASP A 304 -17.53 -2.12 30.76
CA ASP A 304 -16.69 -2.65 31.84
C ASP A 304 -17.53 -3.19 33.01
N GLU A 305 -18.70 -2.59 33.28
CA GLU A 305 -19.62 -3.00 34.36
C GLU A 305 -20.50 -4.21 34.00
N ALA A 306 -20.51 -4.65 32.74
CA ALA A 306 -21.28 -5.82 32.33
C ALA A 306 -20.78 -7.08 33.06
N PRO A 307 -21.64 -7.80 33.81
CA PRO A 307 -21.23 -8.95 34.61
C PRO A 307 -20.55 -9.98 33.71
N ARG A 308 -19.29 -10.30 34.05
CA ARG A 308 -18.57 -11.42 33.45
C ARG A 308 -19.29 -12.68 33.92
N GLY A 309 -20.24 -13.17 33.13
CA GLY A 309 -20.96 -14.40 33.41
C GLY A 309 -19.97 -15.51 33.75
N VAL A 310 -20.15 -16.07 34.96
CA VAL A 310 -19.53 -17.31 35.43
C VAL A 310 -19.99 -18.46 34.56
#